data_AF-A0A359BET1-F1
#
_entry.id   AF-A0A359BET1-F1
#
_cell.length_a   1.000
_cell.length_b   1.000
_cell.length_c   1.000
_cell.angle_alpha   90.00
_cell.angle_beta   90.00
_cell.angle_gamma   90.00
#
_symmetry.space_group_name_H-M   'P 1'
#
loop_
_entity.id
_entity.type
_entity.pdbx_description
1 polymer ?
#
loop_
_entity_poly.entity_id
_entity_poly.type
_entity_poly.pdbx_seq_one_letter_code
_entity_poly.pdbx_strand_id
1 'polypeptide(L)'
;MPVMTKTKDRSFNLMALAVLMVSLLGCGSNTITEQAVGDYKKVYSKISIGDARRHVLAILETSQQVIPLRFKKRPERYLSYGEQVEIHFVRTGLASGISNHDDDFTPFVFKNDILVSTGWTYVSKTEFLSKSREAISAGGVKQDQDIVGDRR
;
A
#
# COMPACT_ATOMS: atom_id res chain seq x y z
N MET A 1 -52.68 -34.81 37.13
CA MET A 1 -52.24 -33.42 37.41
C MET A 1 -50.76 -33.33 37.09
N PRO A 2 -50.30 -32.33 36.31
CA PRO A 2 -49.03 -32.41 35.58
C PRO A 2 -47.80 -31.98 36.38
N VAL A 3 -46.66 -32.55 35.98
CA VAL A 3 -45.30 -32.33 36.47
C VAL A 3 -44.77 -30.99 35.95
N MET A 4 -44.30 -30.11 36.85
CA MET A 4 -43.52 -28.92 36.47
C MET A 4 -42.04 -29.30 36.34
N THR A 5 -41.51 -29.33 35.12
CA THR A 5 -40.07 -29.33 34.86
C THR A 5 -39.61 -27.90 34.55
N LYS A 6 -39.03 -27.23 35.55
CA LYS A 6 -38.39 -25.92 35.38
C LYS A 6 -36.90 -26.13 35.07
N THR A 7 -36.59 -26.39 33.80
CA THR A 7 -35.21 -26.50 33.31
C THR A 7 -35.03 -25.56 32.11
N LYS A 8 -35.17 -24.25 32.32
CA LYS A 8 -35.05 -23.28 31.22
C LYS A 8 -34.34 -21.96 31.57
N ASP A 9 -33.44 -21.95 32.55
CA ASP A 9 -32.74 -20.72 32.92
C ASP A 9 -31.19 -20.82 32.80
N ARG A 10 -30.58 -22.01 32.98
CA ARG A 10 -29.11 -22.14 32.98
C ARG A 10 -28.50 -22.21 31.58
N SER A 11 -29.18 -22.82 30.61
CA SER A 11 -28.71 -22.96 29.23
C SER A 11 -28.78 -21.66 28.44
N PHE A 12 -29.78 -20.80 28.70
CA PHE A 12 -29.94 -19.52 28.01
C PHE A 12 -28.84 -18.52 28.41
N ASN A 13 -28.46 -18.49 29.69
CA ASN A 13 -27.37 -17.66 30.20
C ASN A 13 -25.99 -18.13 29.70
N LEU A 14 -25.75 -19.44 29.62
CA LEU A 14 -24.51 -19.98 29.05
C LEU A 14 -24.38 -19.72 27.55
N MET A 15 -25.49 -19.78 26.81
CA MET A 15 -25.49 -19.48 25.38
C MET A 15 -25.30 -17.97 25.11
N ALA A 16 -25.91 -17.10 25.93
CA ALA A 16 -25.68 -15.66 25.86
C ALA A 16 -24.23 -15.27 26.17
N LEU A 17 -23.59 -15.93 27.16
CA LEU A 17 -22.18 -15.72 27.50
C LEU A 17 -21.24 -16.17 26.38
N ALA A 18 -21.56 -17.27 25.71
CA ALA A 18 -20.79 -17.78 24.56
C ALA A 18 -20.88 -16.86 23.33
N VAL A 19 -22.07 -16.30 23.05
CA VAL A 19 -22.27 -15.32 21.97
C VAL A 19 -21.56 -13.99 22.27
N LEU A 20 -21.47 -13.59 23.55
CA LEU A 20 -20.71 -12.41 23.98
C LEU A 20 -19.19 -12.60 23.86
N MET A 21 -18.68 -13.82 24.07
CA MET A 21 -17.25 -14.13 23.96
C MET A 21 -16.77 -14.24 22.50
N VAL A 22 -17.61 -14.72 21.58
CA VAL A 22 -17.27 -14.81 20.15
C VAL A 22 -17.22 -13.42 19.48
N SER A 23 -17.94 -12.43 20.02
CA SER A 23 -17.95 -11.06 19.50
C SER A 23 -16.73 -10.21 19.91
N LEU A 24 -15.87 -10.71 20.81
CA LEU A 24 -14.63 -10.05 21.25
C LEU A 24 -13.40 -10.43 20.42
N LEU A 25 -13.52 -11.36 19.46
CA LEU A 25 -12.50 -11.61 18.43
C LEU A 25 -12.62 -10.57 17.30
N GLY A 26 -12.77 -9.30 17.67
CA GLY A 26 -12.76 -8.18 16.74
C GLY A 26 -11.46 -8.13 15.96
N CYS A 27 -11.55 -7.80 14.66
CA CYS A 27 -10.44 -7.60 13.74
C CYS A 27 -9.42 -6.59 14.28
N GLY A 28 -8.45 -7.04 15.05
CA GLY A 28 -7.27 -6.26 15.43
C GLY A 28 -6.28 -6.15 14.29
N SER A 29 -5.54 -5.04 14.22
CA SER A 29 -4.38 -4.89 13.34
C SER A 29 -3.43 -6.07 13.51
N ASN A 30 -2.83 -6.51 12.41
CA ASN A 30 -1.89 -7.62 12.49
C ASN A 30 -0.58 -7.11 13.13
N THR A 31 -0.04 -7.87 14.08
CA THR A 31 1.17 -7.51 14.84
C THR A 31 2.39 -7.27 13.94
N ILE A 32 2.41 -7.90 12.76
CA ILE A 32 3.48 -7.75 11.78
C ILE A 32 3.49 -6.35 11.16
N THR A 33 2.33 -5.80 10.79
CA THR A 33 2.22 -4.45 10.23
C THR A 33 2.46 -3.38 11.28
N GLU A 34 2.06 -3.62 12.53
CA GLU A 34 2.38 -2.75 13.66
C GLU A 34 3.89 -2.63 13.85
N GLN A 35 4.59 -3.77 13.85
CA GLN A 35 6.04 -3.80 13.93
C GLN A 35 6.66 -3.02 12.77
N ALA A 36 6.22 -3.27 11.53
CA ALA A 36 6.80 -2.61 10.37
C ALA A 36 6.61 -1.07 10.40
N VAL A 37 5.44 -0.61 10.83
CA VAL A 37 5.16 0.83 11.04
C VAL A 37 6.03 1.41 12.16
N GLY A 38 6.23 0.65 13.25
CA GLY A 38 7.12 1.04 14.35
C GLY A 38 8.59 1.13 13.92
N ASP A 39 9.06 0.17 13.14
CA ASP A 39 10.43 0.14 12.62
C ASP A 39 10.67 1.23 11.57
N TYR A 40 9.66 1.55 10.75
CA TYR A 40 9.72 2.67 9.81
C TYR A 40 10.04 4.00 10.51
N LYS A 41 9.37 4.28 11.64
CA LYS A 41 9.59 5.51 12.42
C LYS A 41 11.05 5.67 12.89
N LYS A 42 11.78 4.57 13.09
CA LYS A 42 13.19 4.58 13.53
C LYS A 42 14.17 4.89 12.40
N VAL A 43 13.78 4.63 11.15
CA VAL A 43 14.68 4.73 9.99
C VAL A 43 14.35 5.92 9.09
N TYR A 44 13.15 6.48 9.18
CA TYR A 44 12.70 7.58 8.31
C TYR A 44 13.64 8.81 8.36
N SER A 45 14.17 9.16 9.53
CA SER A 45 15.09 10.31 9.67
C SER A 45 16.43 10.14 8.96
N LYS A 46 16.73 8.94 8.45
CA LYS A 46 17.94 8.63 7.67
C LYS A 46 17.75 8.86 6.17
N ILE A 47 16.53 9.20 5.74
CA ILE A 47 16.17 9.40 4.33
C ILE A 47 15.99 10.88 4.09
N SER A 48 16.63 11.40 3.04
CA SER A 48 16.53 12.79 2.60
C SER A 48 16.11 12.88 1.14
N ILE A 49 15.38 13.94 0.80
CA ILE A 49 15.15 14.30 -0.60
C ILE A 49 16.52 14.51 -1.27
N GLY A 50 16.71 13.98 -2.46
CA GLY A 50 17.99 13.93 -3.17
C GLY A 50 18.76 12.62 -3.00
N ASP A 51 18.37 11.74 -2.07
CA ASP A 51 19.03 10.45 -1.90
C ASP A 51 18.85 9.53 -3.10
N ALA A 52 19.87 8.72 -3.36
CA ALA A 52 19.80 7.69 -4.38
C ALA A 52 18.76 6.62 -4.04
N ARG A 53 17.96 6.23 -5.03
CA ARG A 53 16.89 5.24 -4.90
C ARG A 53 17.35 3.95 -4.21
N ARG A 54 18.49 3.41 -4.62
CA ARG A 54 19.03 2.18 -4.02
C ARG A 54 19.32 2.34 -2.53
N HIS A 55 19.82 3.49 -2.11
CA HIS A 55 20.09 3.80 -0.71
C HIS A 55 18.78 3.87 0.08
N VAL A 56 17.81 4.63 -0.42
CA VAL A 56 16.48 4.79 0.21
C VAL A 56 15.78 3.45 0.35
N LEU A 57 15.72 2.64 -0.73
CA LEU A 57 15.08 1.32 -0.70
C LEU A 57 15.79 0.35 0.26
N ALA A 58 17.11 0.41 0.37
CA ALA A 58 17.85 -0.40 1.33
C ALA A 58 17.50 -0.04 2.78
N ILE A 59 17.36 1.26 3.09
CA ILE A 59 16.91 1.70 4.41
C ILE A 59 15.47 1.23 4.69
N LEU A 60 14.56 1.44 3.74
CA LEU A 60 13.15 1.10 3.90
C LEU A 60 12.93 -0.40 4.07
N GLU A 61 13.67 -1.24 3.34
CA GLU A 61 13.54 -2.70 3.42
C GLU A 61 13.76 -3.22 4.84
N THR A 62 14.68 -2.62 5.60
CA THR A 62 14.93 -3.00 7.00
C THR A 62 13.69 -2.91 7.90
N SER A 63 12.74 -2.03 7.55
CA SER A 63 11.48 -1.86 8.26
C SER A 63 10.30 -2.64 7.65
N GLN A 64 10.39 -3.03 6.37
CA GLN A 64 9.27 -3.59 5.61
C GLN A 64 9.43 -5.08 5.28
N GLN A 65 10.60 -5.67 5.54
CA GLN A 65 10.93 -7.06 5.17
C GLN A 65 9.97 -8.10 5.78
N VAL A 66 9.45 -7.84 6.98
CA VAL A 66 8.55 -8.77 7.69
C VAL A 66 7.14 -8.80 7.13
N ILE A 67 6.74 -7.79 6.33
CA ILE A 67 5.39 -7.69 5.79
C ILE A 67 5.19 -8.75 4.69
N PRO A 68 4.17 -9.63 4.80
CA PRO A 68 3.83 -10.56 3.73
C PRO A 68 3.47 -9.82 2.42
N LEU A 69 3.81 -10.39 1.27
CA LEU A 69 3.55 -9.78 -0.05
C LEU A 69 2.10 -9.33 -0.26
N ARG A 70 1.12 -10.07 0.28
CA ARG A 70 -0.32 -9.72 0.21
C ARG A 70 -0.69 -8.41 0.92
N PHE A 71 0.16 -7.92 1.81
CA PHE A 71 0.00 -6.65 2.53
C PHE A 71 0.94 -5.55 2.02
N LYS A 72 1.73 -5.85 0.98
CA LYS A 72 2.55 -4.86 0.27
C LYS A 72 1.78 -4.33 -0.94
N LYS A 73 1.89 -3.03 -1.20
CA LYS A 73 1.39 -2.42 -2.44
C LYS A 73 2.51 -2.46 -3.48
N ARG A 74 2.15 -2.83 -4.72
CA ARG A 74 3.12 -2.93 -5.82
C ARG A 74 3.66 -1.54 -6.18
N PRO A 75 4.96 -1.40 -6.49
CA PRO A 75 5.49 -0.16 -7.04
C PRO A 75 4.82 0.20 -8.37
N GLU A 76 4.71 1.50 -8.65
CA GLU A 76 4.22 2.04 -9.92
C GLU A 76 5.37 2.68 -10.70
N ARG A 77 5.30 2.66 -12.04
CA ARG A 77 6.31 3.25 -12.93
C ARG A 77 5.67 3.87 -14.15
N TYR A 78 6.19 5.02 -14.57
CA TYR A 78 5.74 5.71 -15.78
C TYR A 78 6.83 6.65 -16.31
N LEU A 79 6.62 7.19 -17.52
CA LEU A 79 7.45 8.25 -18.09
C LEU A 79 6.74 9.60 -17.91
N SER A 80 7.47 10.60 -17.47
CA SER A 80 7.01 12.00 -17.40
C SER A 80 8.05 12.88 -18.05
N TYR A 81 7.70 13.55 -19.15
CA TYR A 81 8.64 14.40 -19.92
C TYR A 81 9.94 13.69 -20.34
N GLY A 82 9.86 12.41 -20.69
CA GLY A 82 11.03 11.60 -21.05
C GLY A 82 11.87 11.12 -19.85
N GLU A 83 11.48 11.45 -18.63
CA GLU A 83 12.17 11.02 -17.41
C GLU A 83 11.42 9.85 -16.76
N GLN A 84 12.18 8.88 -16.25
CA GLN A 84 11.63 7.70 -15.61
C GLN A 84 11.19 8.06 -14.19
N VAL A 85 9.91 7.83 -13.90
CA VAL A 85 9.33 7.96 -12.56
C VAL A 85 9.01 6.58 -12.01
N GLU A 86 9.40 6.35 -10.75
CA GLU A 86 9.08 5.14 -10.00
C GLU A 86 8.53 5.51 -8.62
N ILE A 87 7.42 4.90 -8.22
CA ILE A 87 6.77 5.15 -6.93
C ILE A 87 6.80 3.86 -6.12
N HIS A 88 7.37 3.92 -4.92
CA HIS A 88 7.32 2.83 -3.95
C HIS A 88 6.36 3.17 -2.82
N PHE A 89 5.47 2.24 -2.48
CA PHE A 89 4.51 2.43 -1.40
C PHE A 89 5.00 1.73 -0.14
N VAL A 90 5.32 2.51 0.88
CA VAL A 90 5.79 2.01 2.17
C VAL A 90 4.64 2.03 3.15
N ARG A 91 4.44 0.96 3.93
CA ARG A 91 3.41 0.94 4.96
C ARG A 91 3.90 1.75 6.17
N THR A 92 3.21 2.85 6.44
CA THR A 92 3.54 3.82 7.49
C THR A 92 2.38 4.08 8.45
N GLY A 93 1.20 3.55 8.12
CA GLY A 93 -0.03 3.67 8.90
C GLY A 93 -0.78 2.34 9.08
N LEU A 94 -1.79 2.41 9.95
CA LEU A 94 -2.68 1.31 10.33
C LEU A 94 -4.16 1.76 10.35
N ALA A 95 -4.48 2.86 9.65
CA ALA A 95 -5.82 3.43 9.59
C ALA A 95 -6.86 2.40 9.14
N SER A 96 -6.48 1.44 8.29
CA SER A 96 -7.37 0.39 7.81
C SER A 96 -7.32 -0.93 8.57
N GLY A 97 -6.54 -1.01 9.65
CA GLY A 97 -6.40 -2.21 10.49
C GLY A 97 -5.79 -3.38 9.72
N ILE A 98 -6.62 -4.35 9.34
CA ILE A 98 -6.21 -5.54 8.57
C ILE A 98 -6.31 -5.37 7.05
N SER A 99 -6.91 -4.27 6.59
CA SER A 99 -7.07 -3.95 5.18
C SER A 99 -5.80 -3.29 4.59
N ASN A 100 -5.82 -3.07 3.27
CA ASN A 100 -4.75 -2.35 2.56
C ASN A 100 -5.35 -1.12 1.87
N HIS A 101 -5.79 -0.12 2.63
CA HIS A 101 -6.22 1.16 2.06
C HIS A 101 -5.03 2.09 1.83
N ASP A 102 -5.18 3.03 0.88
CA ASP A 102 -4.14 3.99 0.51
C ASP A 102 -3.62 4.80 1.71
N ASP A 103 -4.49 5.10 2.68
CA ASP A 103 -4.15 5.85 3.90
C ASP A 103 -3.12 5.16 4.81
N ASP A 104 -2.90 3.85 4.63
CA ASP A 104 -1.86 3.11 5.37
C ASP A 104 -0.47 3.23 4.76
N PHE A 105 -0.37 3.80 3.56
CA PHE A 105 0.87 3.86 2.79
C PHE A 105 1.33 5.30 2.59
N THR A 106 2.66 5.47 2.56
CA THR A 106 3.31 6.70 2.11
C THR A 106 4.06 6.39 0.82
N PRO A 107 3.78 7.12 -0.28
CA PRO A 107 4.52 6.96 -1.52
C PRO A 107 5.90 7.64 -1.43
N PHE A 108 6.92 6.97 -1.97
CA PHE A 108 8.27 7.48 -2.19
C PHE A 108 8.48 7.57 -3.70
N VAL A 109 8.59 8.80 -4.20
CA VAL A 109 8.66 9.10 -5.64
C VAL A 109 10.10 9.33 -6.04
N PHE A 110 10.56 8.52 -6.98
CA PHE A 110 11.89 8.59 -7.56
C PHE A 110 11.81 9.08 -9.01
N LYS A 111 12.72 9.97 -9.37
CA LYS A 111 12.91 10.46 -10.73
C LYS A 111 14.38 10.29 -11.10
N ASN A 112 14.66 9.56 -12.18
CA ASN A 112 16.03 9.23 -12.60
C ASN A 112 16.90 8.68 -11.43
N ASP A 113 16.36 7.71 -10.69
CA ASP A 113 16.99 7.09 -9.51
C ASP A 113 17.26 8.04 -8.31
N ILE A 114 16.67 9.23 -8.26
CA ILE A 114 16.77 10.17 -7.13
C ILE A 114 15.42 10.34 -6.43
N LEU A 115 15.40 10.31 -5.10
CA LEU A 115 14.19 10.59 -4.32
C LEU A 115 13.81 12.07 -4.46
N VAL A 116 12.66 12.35 -5.06
CA VAL A 116 12.17 13.72 -5.29
C VAL A 116 10.98 14.10 -4.41
N SER A 117 10.25 13.12 -3.89
CA SER A 117 9.11 13.38 -3.02
C SER A 117 8.76 12.19 -2.12
N THR A 118 8.19 12.50 -0.96
CA THR A 118 7.56 11.55 -0.04
C THR A 118 6.15 12.05 0.30
N GLY A 119 5.14 11.18 0.25
CA GLY A 119 3.77 11.52 0.58
C GLY A 119 2.87 11.78 -0.63
N TRP A 120 1.56 11.78 -0.38
CA TRP A 120 0.52 11.79 -1.41
C TRP A 120 0.42 13.09 -2.21
N THR A 121 1.01 14.19 -1.71
CA THR A 121 0.93 15.52 -2.35
C THR A 121 1.44 15.50 -3.80
N TYR A 122 2.51 14.75 -4.09
CA TYR A 122 3.06 14.64 -5.45
C TYR A 122 2.38 13.55 -6.30
N VAL A 123 1.57 12.69 -5.68
CA VAL A 123 0.95 11.51 -6.32
C VAL A 123 -0.51 11.79 -6.70
N SER A 124 -0.98 13.04 -6.63
CA SER A 124 -2.38 13.37 -6.94
C SER A 124 -2.79 12.84 -8.33
N LYS A 125 -3.87 12.05 -8.38
CA LYS A 125 -4.38 11.36 -9.58
C LYS A 125 -4.61 12.29 -10.78
N THR A 126 -4.90 13.55 -10.53
CA THR A 126 -5.06 14.59 -11.56
C THR A 126 -3.77 14.90 -12.27
N GLU A 127 -2.64 14.98 -11.54
CA GLU A 127 -1.32 15.06 -12.17
C GLU A 127 -0.95 13.75 -12.87
N PHE A 128 -1.31 12.58 -12.32
CA PHE A 128 -1.05 11.30 -12.99
C PHE A 128 -1.74 11.21 -14.35
N LEU A 129 -3.03 11.57 -14.44
CA LEU A 129 -3.77 11.55 -15.70
C LEU A 129 -3.34 12.66 -16.66
N SER A 130 -3.00 13.85 -16.17
CA SER A 130 -2.48 14.92 -17.04
C SER A 130 -1.09 14.57 -17.58
N LYS A 131 -0.18 14.10 -16.73
CA LYS A 131 1.18 13.67 -17.12
C LYS A 131 1.17 12.44 -18.00
N SER A 132 0.23 11.50 -17.80
CA SER A 132 0.03 10.35 -18.69
C SER A 132 -0.45 10.79 -20.08
N ARG A 133 -1.42 11.72 -20.14
CA ARG A 133 -1.88 12.30 -21.42
C ARG A 133 -0.77 13.05 -22.13
N GLU A 134 0.02 13.81 -21.39
CA GLU A 134 1.14 14.57 -21.92
C GLU A 134 2.28 13.67 -22.42
N ALA A 135 2.62 12.58 -21.73
CA ALA A 135 3.59 11.60 -22.19
C ALA A 135 3.13 10.89 -23.48
N ILE A 136 1.83 10.64 -23.63
CA ILE A 136 1.24 10.16 -24.89
C ILE A 136 1.33 11.24 -25.98
N SER A 137 1.05 12.50 -25.65
CA SER A 137 1.10 13.63 -26.59
C SER A 137 2.52 14.04 -27.00
N ALA A 138 3.53 13.80 -26.17
CA ALA A 138 4.94 14.13 -26.43
C ALA A 138 5.67 13.10 -27.33
N GLY A 139 4.93 12.15 -27.94
CA GLY A 139 5.49 11.20 -28.91
C GLY A 139 6.27 10.03 -28.30
N GLY A 140 6.07 9.73 -27.01
CA GLY A 140 6.78 8.65 -26.30
C GLY A 140 6.41 7.23 -26.73
N VAL A 141 5.37 7.06 -27.55
CA VAL A 141 5.12 5.81 -28.28
C VAL A 141 5.64 6.05 -29.69
N LYS A 142 6.84 5.54 -29.99
CA LYS A 142 7.18 5.26 -31.39
C LYS A 142 6.16 4.22 -31.85
N GLN A 143 5.11 4.70 -32.52
CA GLN A 143 4.29 3.85 -33.36
C GLN A 143 5.27 3.33 -34.41
N ASP A 144 5.59 2.03 -34.36
CA ASP A 144 6.40 1.38 -35.38
C ASP A 144 5.89 1.86 -36.74
N GLN A 145 6.72 2.62 -37.44
CA GLN A 145 6.38 3.11 -38.75
C GLN A 145 6.22 1.89 -39.65
N ASP A 146 5.01 1.76 -40.19
CA ASP A 146 4.66 1.05 -41.41
C ASP A 146 5.85 0.52 -42.20
N ILE A 147 6.12 -0.79 -42.08
CA ILE A 147 6.75 -1.52 -43.17
C ILE A 147 5.65 -1.78 -44.20
N VAL A 148 5.24 -0.73 -44.92
CA VAL A 148 4.61 -0.87 -46.24
C VAL A 148 5.75 -1.15 -47.21
N GLY A 149 6.13 -2.42 -47.28
CA GLY A 149 6.97 -2.93 -48.35
C GLY A 149 6.13 -3.04 -49.62
N ASP A 150 6.25 -2.04 -50.48
CA ASP A 150 5.89 -2.09 -51.90
C ASP A 150 6.46 -3.38 -52.51
N ARG A 151 5.58 -4.32 -52.86
CA ARG A 151 5.93 -5.51 -53.62
C ARG A 151 5.32 -5.35 -55.01
N ARG A 152 6.15 -4.82 -55.92
CA ARG A 152 5.98 -4.93 -57.37
C ARG A 152 5.93 -6.40 -57.81
#